data_AF-A0A151B9R6-F1
#
_entry.id   AF-A0A151B9R6-F1
#
_cell.length_a   1.000
_cell.length_b   1.000
_cell.length_c   1.000
_cell.angle_alpha   90.00
_cell.angle_beta   90.00
_cell.angle_gamma   90.00
#
_symmetry.space_group_name_H-M   'P 1'
#
loop_
_entity.id
_entity.type
_entity.pdbx_description
1 polymer ?
#
loop_
_entity_poly.entity_id
_entity_poly.type
_entity_poly.pdbx_seq_one_letter_code
_entity_poly.pdbx_strand_id
1 'polypeptide(L)'
;MEVEETADLVRCPSCHEEVPKTLYCLNCGYPLYKVEFEEGGGEVPEKPEEVAEEVKEVEEVPEEGVEEVIEAEEAVVEMEAEVEGEVEEVPEEVEEEEPLEAVVEEPEAVEAVEVAEEEAEEAEAVEEVEEVEEVEVFTPPPPLEEVMREVAKNLSIRMRMVRMLLRGELREEAFNRMLDHYRARGERWLSEWRGLMERRRMQLEELEEGFMEAKMRLEELEVRRAIGDASEEEYEVKAPAYRWDVDKLGGEMERIKAEMGYLSDLPGAMGIDAEELGASIEELMEGLRRGLEEGSLGDETAERAKVALEEILNTLKV
;
A
#
# COMPACT_ATOMS: atom_id res chain seq x y z
N MET A 1 -31.91 33.28 33.73
CA MET A 1 -30.45 33.43 33.85
C MET A 1 -29.89 32.60 32.72
N GLU A 2 -29.67 33.26 31.58
CA GLU A 2 -28.98 32.65 30.45
C GLU A 2 -27.49 32.61 30.81
N VAL A 3 -26.90 31.42 30.78
CA VAL A 3 -25.47 31.20 31.02
C VAL A 3 -24.86 31.02 29.64
N GLU A 4 -24.29 32.09 29.09
CA GLU A 4 -23.48 32.01 27.88
C GLU A 4 -22.12 31.41 28.25
N GLU A 5 -21.98 30.09 28.11
CA GLU A 5 -20.68 29.41 28.19
C GLU A 5 -19.94 29.65 26.87
N THR A 6 -19.15 30.72 26.81
CA THR A 6 -18.15 30.88 25.75
C THR A 6 -17.02 29.91 26.05
N ALA A 7 -16.99 28.78 25.34
CA ALA A 7 -15.92 27.81 25.44
C ALA A 7 -14.61 28.45 24.96
N ASP A 8 -13.58 28.44 25.81
CA ASP A 8 -12.24 28.89 25.46
C ASP A 8 -11.70 28.09 24.25
N LEU A 9 -11.58 28.76 23.09
CA LEU A 9 -10.99 28.23 21.88
C LEU A 9 -9.48 28.53 21.82
N VAL A 10 -8.71 27.61 21.26
CA VAL A 10 -7.26 27.68 21.10
C VAL A 10 -6.89 27.24 19.68
N ARG A 11 -5.90 27.91 19.07
CA ARG A 11 -5.43 27.57 17.73
C ARG A 11 -4.36 26.46 17.78
N CYS A 12 -4.60 25.35 17.09
CA CYS A 12 -3.68 24.21 17.07
C CYS A 12 -2.39 24.55 16.30
N PRO A 13 -1.18 24.27 16.83
CA PRO A 13 0.08 24.53 16.12
C PRO A 13 0.30 23.64 14.89
N SER A 14 -0.32 22.47 14.85
CA SER A 14 -0.10 21.48 13.79
C SER A 14 -1.02 21.66 12.59
N CYS A 15 -2.31 21.95 12.82
CA CYS A 15 -3.30 22.10 11.74
C CYS A 15 -3.86 23.52 11.59
N HIS A 16 -3.50 24.45 12.49
CA HIS A 16 -3.93 25.86 12.49
C HIS A 16 -5.44 26.13 12.65
N GLU A 17 -6.24 25.11 12.94
CA GLU A 17 -7.66 25.25 13.26
C GLU A 17 -7.90 25.65 14.73
N GLU A 18 -9.03 26.32 14.96
CA GLU A 18 -9.50 26.66 16.30
C GLU A 18 -10.23 25.47 16.92
N VAL A 19 -9.73 25.00 18.05
CA VAL A 19 -10.24 23.83 18.75
C VAL A 19 -10.46 24.18 20.24
N PRO A 20 -11.43 23.56 20.91
CA PRO A 20 -11.64 23.79 22.34
C PRO A 20 -10.42 23.34 23.15
N LYS A 21 -10.12 24.05 24.25
CA LYS A 21 -9.05 23.69 25.21
C LYS A 21 -9.26 22.27 25.76
N THR A 22 -8.63 21.31 25.11
CA THR A 22 -8.65 19.88 25.45
C THR A 22 -7.20 19.37 25.45
N LEU A 23 -6.96 18.16 25.97
CA LEU A 23 -5.59 17.61 26.06
C LEU A 23 -4.94 17.40 24.67
N TYR A 24 -5.74 17.19 23.63
CA TYR A 24 -5.30 16.93 22.27
C TYR A 24 -6.20 17.66 21.27
N CYS A 25 -5.64 18.13 20.15
CA CYS A 25 -6.45 18.65 19.05
C CYS A 25 -7.39 17.56 18.52
N LEU A 26 -8.69 17.84 18.50
CA LEU A 26 -9.70 16.89 18.04
C LEU A 26 -9.57 16.57 16.53
N ASN A 27 -8.94 17.45 15.75
CA ASN A 27 -8.81 17.24 14.31
C ASN A 27 -7.51 16.50 13.91
N CYS A 28 -6.36 16.79 14.55
CA CYS A 28 -5.07 16.19 14.17
C CYS A 28 -4.36 15.38 15.28
N GLY A 29 -4.94 15.28 16.48
CA GLY A 29 -4.35 14.54 17.61
C GLY A 29 -3.14 15.19 18.28
N TYR A 30 -2.76 16.42 17.87
CA TYR A 30 -1.61 17.11 18.45
C TYR A 30 -1.80 17.41 19.96
N PRO A 31 -0.84 17.06 20.84
CA PRO A 31 -0.96 17.27 22.28
C PRO A 31 -0.87 18.76 22.65
N LEU A 32 -2.00 19.37 23.03
CA LEU A 32 -2.10 20.80 23.33
C LEU A 32 -1.55 21.16 24.72
N TYR A 33 -1.45 20.19 25.65
CA TYR A 33 -0.90 20.42 26.99
C TYR A 33 0.60 20.78 27.01
N LYS A 34 1.32 20.63 25.89
CA LYS A 34 2.73 21.01 25.75
C LYS A 34 2.93 22.43 25.24
N VAL A 35 1.85 23.08 24.81
CA VAL A 35 1.90 24.46 24.32
C VAL A 35 1.68 25.36 25.54
N GLU A 36 2.70 26.10 25.92
CA GLU A 36 2.56 27.14 26.94
C GLU A 36 1.73 28.27 26.32
N PHE A 37 0.42 28.25 26.58
CA PHE A 37 -0.43 29.39 26.26
C PHE A 37 -0.07 30.48 27.25
N GLU A 38 0.66 31.49 26.78
CA GLU A 38 0.70 32.76 27.49
C GLU A 38 -0.75 33.23 27.62
N GLU A 39 -1.26 33.25 28.86
CA GLU A 39 -2.55 33.85 29.19
C GLU A 39 -2.44 35.37 28.97
N GLY A 40 -2.36 35.77 27.71
CA GLY A 40 -2.40 37.13 27.25
C GLY A 40 -3.82 37.63 27.36
N GLY A 41 -4.09 38.33 28.47
CA GLY A 41 -5.32 39.08 28.67
C GLY A 41 -5.59 39.99 27.47
N GLY A 42 -6.84 39.97 27.01
CA GLY A 42 -7.31 40.89 26.00
C GLY A 42 -7.20 42.33 26.49
N GLU A 43 -6.25 43.08 25.94
CA GLU A 43 -6.38 44.52 25.80
C GLU A 43 -6.95 44.79 24.40
N VAL A 44 -8.23 45.13 24.38
CA VAL A 44 -8.91 45.73 23.24
C VAL A 44 -8.24 47.08 22.95
N PRO A 45 -7.62 47.30 21.78
CA PRO A 45 -7.20 48.64 21.42
C PRO A 45 -8.44 49.49 21.08
N GLU A 46 -8.64 50.54 21.88
CA GLU A 46 -9.60 51.62 21.64
C GLU A 46 -9.41 52.26 20.25
N LYS A 47 -10.54 52.56 19.60
CA LYS A 47 -10.67 53.52 18.49
C LYS A 47 -10.04 54.88 18.85
N PRO A 48 -9.62 55.67 17.84
CA PRO A 48 -10.45 56.82 17.50
C PRO A 48 -10.62 57.10 15.99
N GLU A 49 -11.84 57.58 15.69
CA GLU A 49 -12.24 58.65 14.75
C GLU A 49 -11.81 58.57 13.27
N GLU A 50 -12.77 58.32 12.37
CA GLU A 50 -13.55 59.32 11.60
C GLU A 50 -12.98 59.45 10.18
N VAL A 51 -13.65 58.87 9.18
CA VAL A 51 -14.08 59.60 7.95
C VAL A 51 -15.35 58.91 7.42
N ALA A 52 -16.33 59.75 7.12
CA ALA A 52 -17.66 59.45 6.60
C ALA A 52 -17.68 58.98 5.14
N GLU A 53 -18.66 58.13 4.80
CA GLU A 53 -19.49 58.17 3.57
C GLU A 53 -20.53 57.02 3.67
N GLU A 54 -21.78 57.36 3.97
CA GLU A 54 -22.92 57.41 3.04
C GLU A 54 -23.57 56.06 2.64
N VAL A 55 -24.72 55.80 3.28
CA VAL A 55 -26.01 55.37 2.69
C VAL A 55 -26.08 54.05 1.94
N LYS A 56 -26.76 53.06 2.55
CA LYS A 56 -28.06 52.58 2.04
C LYS A 56 -28.84 51.76 3.07
N GLU A 57 -30.03 52.27 3.38
CA GLU A 57 -31.13 51.57 4.04
C GLU A 57 -31.55 50.36 3.20
N VAL A 58 -31.71 49.19 3.84
CA VAL A 58 -32.61 48.13 3.36
C VAL A 58 -33.33 47.54 4.56
N GLU A 59 -34.63 47.84 4.58
CA GLU A 59 -35.79 47.17 5.17
C GLU A 59 -35.60 45.96 6.11
N GLU A 60 -36.16 46.13 7.31
CA GLU A 60 -36.62 45.09 8.21
C GLU A 60 -37.68 44.20 7.54
N VAL A 61 -37.55 42.88 7.68
CA VAL A 61 -38.62 41.90 7.45
C VAL A 61 -38.66 40.98 8.67
N PRO A 62 -39.85 40.71 9.24
CA PRO A 62 -40.01 40.15 10.59
C PRO A 62 -39.80 38.64 10.66
N GLU A 63 -39.43 38.20 11.87
CA GLU A 63 -39.44 36.81 12.34
C GLU A 63 -40.85 36.22 12.27
N GLU A 64 -40.99 35.08 11.59
CA GLU A 64 -42.05 34.11 11.86
C GLU A 64 -41.42 32.74 12.10
N GLY A 65 -41.77 32.15 13.24
CA GLY A 65 -41.31 30.84 13.66
C GLY A 65 -41.84 29.71 12.78
N VAL A 66 -41.04 28.66 12.70
CA VAL A 66 -41.49 27.34 12.27
C VAL A 66 -40.96 26.35 13.30
N GLU A 67 -41.84 25.97 14.23
CA GLU A 67 -41.80 24.66 14.85
C GLU A 67 -42.10 23.63 13.75
N GLU A 68 -41.19 22.70 13.47
CA GLU A 68 -41.57 21.45 12.83
C GLU A 68 -40.87 20.28 13.51
N VAL A 69 -41.68 19.59 14.30
CA VAL A 69 -41.54 18.21 14.73
C VAL A 69 -41.64 17.34 13.48
N ILE A 70 -40.63 16.51 13.18
CA ILE A 70 -40.83 15.36 12.30
C ILE A 70 -40.18 14.12 12.93
N GLU A 71 -41.05 13.12 13.01
CA GLU A 71 -40.93 11.83 13.67
C GLU A 71 -39.95 10.90 12.94
N ALA A 72 -39.41 9.97 13.73
CA ALA A 72 -38.71 8.80 13.22
C ALA A 72 -39.70 7.84 12.56
N GLU A 73 -39.49 7.51 11.29
CA GLU A 73 -40.10 6.35 10.65
C GLU A 73 -39.03 5.29 10.34
N GLU A 74 -39.25 4.13 10.95
CA GLU A 74 -38.56 2.87 10.67
C GLU A 74 -38.97 2.36 9.28
N ALA A 75 -38.01 2.28 8.35
CA ALA A 75 -38.22 1.59 7.09
C ALA A 75 -37.68 0.16 7.20
N VAL A 76 -38.58 -0.77 7.51
CA VAL A 76 -38.41 -2.20 7.31
C VAL A 76 -38.57 -2.45 5.80
N VAL A 77 -37.51 -2.89 5.13
CA VAL A 77 -37.59 -3.39 3.75
C VAL A 77 -37.16 -4.86 3.76
N GLU A 78 -38.16 -5.73 3.89
CA GLU A 78 -38.08 -7.12 3.45
C GLU A 78 -38.18 -7.12 1.92
N MET A 79 -37.12 -7.57 1.24
CA MET A 79 -37.19 -7.95 -0.17
C MET A 79 -36.74 -9.40 -0.29
N GLU A 80 -37.73 -10.29 -0.26
CA GLU A 80 -37.65 -11.62 -0.85
C GLU A 80 -37.70 -11.44 -2.37
N ALA A 81 -36.64 -11.83 -3.07
CA ALA A 81 -36.63 -11.94 -4.52
C ALA A 81 -36.15 -13.35 -4.89
N GLU A 82 -37.13 -14.23 -5.06
CA GLU A 82 -36.99 -15.48 -5.77
C GLU A 82 -36.64 -15.18 -7.23
N VAL A 83 -35.47 -15.63 -7.70
CA VAL A 83 -35.15 -15.72 -9.13
C VAL A 83 -34.89 -17.18 -9.42
N GLU A 84 -35.95 -17.87 -9.82
CA GLU A 84 -35.87 -19.10 -10.59
C GLU A 84 -35.45 -18.73 -12.01
N GLY A 85 -34.22 -19.08 -12.37
CA GLY A 85 -33.72 -19.03 -13.74
C GLY A 85 -33.20 -20.40 -14.13
N GLU A 86 -34.07 -21.21 -14.73
CA GLU A 86 -33.70 -22.42 -15.49
C GLU A 86 -32.63 -22.05 -16.53
N VAL A 87 -31.42 -22.56 -16.35
CA VAL A 87 -30.38 -22.52 -17.37
C VAL A 87 -30.62 -23.68 -18.32
N GLU A 88 -31.09 -23.34 -19.51
CA GLU A 88 -31.27 -24.23 -20.66
C GLU A 88 -29.89 -24.74 -21.11
N GLU A 89 -29.72 -26.07 -21.08
CA GLU A 89 -28.55 -26.78 -21.57
C GLU A 89 -28.41 -26.59 -23.09
N VAL A 90 -27.33 -25.94 -23.53
CA VAL A 90 -26.91 -25.96 -24.94
C VAL A 90 -25.73 -26.92 -25.08
N PRO A 91 -25.85 -27.96 -25.93
CA PRO A 91 -24.79 -28.94 -26.13
C PRO A 91 -23.62 -28.40 -26.96
N GLU A 92 -22.43 -28.58 -26.39
CA GLU A 92 -21.18 -29.09 -26.97
C GLU A 92 -21.13 -29.24 -28.51
N GLU A 93 -20.38 -28.36 -29.17
CA GLU A 93 -19.69 -28.68 -30.43
C GLU A 93 -18.20 -28.43 -30.25
N VAL A 94 -17.47 -29.55 -30.31
CA VAL A 94 -16.02 -29.68 -30.36
C VAL A 94 -15.61 -29.41 -31.80
N GLU A 95 -14.87 -28.33 -32.05
CA GLU A 95 -14.05 -28.19 -33.26
C GLU A 95 -12.58 -28.38 -32.88
N GLU A 96 -12.06 -29.53 -33.29
CA GLU A 96 -10.64 -29.83 -33.41
C GLU A 96 -10.05 -28.94 -34.51
N GLU A 97 -9.20 -27.96 -34.16
CA GLU A 97 -8.28 -27.35 -35.12
C GLU A 97 -6.87 -27.91 -34.93
N GLU A 98 -6.32 -28.36 -36.05
CA GLU A 98 -5.11 -29.15 -36.20
C GLU A 98 -3.83 -28.36 -35.82
N PRO A 99 -2.80 -29.03 -35.30
CA PRO A 99 -1.50 -28.41 -35.07
C PRO A 99 -0.79 -28.17 -36.41
N LEU A 100 -0.63 -26.90 -36.79
CA LEU A 100 0.20 -26.52 -37.93
C LEU A 100 1.66 -26.91 -37.68
N GLU A 101 2.16 -27.70 -38.63
CA GLU A 101 3.48 -28.29 -38.67
C GLU A 101 4.60 -27.24 -38.63
N ALA A 102 5.63 -27.60 -37.88
CA ALA A 102 6.95 -26.99 -37.89
C ALA A 102 7.58 -27.06 -39.29
N VAL A 103 7.91 -25.91 -39.86
CA VAL A 103 8.90 -25.82 -40.92
C VAL A 103 10.22 -25.39 -40.29
N VAL A 104 11.08 -26.40 -40.14
CA VAL A 104 12.51 -26.30 -39.88
C VAL A 104 13.16 -25.72 -41.14
N GLU A 105 13.80 -24.56 -41.02
CA GLU A 105 14.87 -24.16 -41.94
C GLU A 105 16.18 -24.11 -41.15
N GLU A 106 17.07 -25.04 -41.48
CA GLU A 106 18.45 -25.08 -41.04
C GLU A 106 19.26 -23.92 -41.63
N PRO A 107 20.33 -23.47 -40.94
CA PRO A 107 21.12 -22.32 -41.31
C PRO A 107 22.06 -22.60 -42.49
N GLU A 108 22.04 -21.71 -43.50
CA GLU A 108 23.06 -21.69 -44.55
C GLU A 108 24.41 -21.26 -43.97
N ALA A 109 25.37 -22.16 -44.13
CA ALA A 109 26.78 -21.95 -43.91
C ALA A 109 27.34 -20.93 -44.93
N VAL A 110 27.91 -19.83 -44.43
CA VAL A 110 28.79 -18.95 -45.21
C VAL A 110 30.18 -18.93 -44.62
N GLU A 111 31.06 -19.55 -45.41
CA GLU A 111 32.47 -19.27 -45.69
C GLU A 111 33.39 -18.79 -44.57
N ALA A 112 34.28 -19.71 -44.21
CA ALA A 112 35.61 -19.42 -43.70
C ALA A 112 36.38 -18.49 -44.65
N VAL A 113 36.71 -17.30 -44.15
CA VAL A 113 37.77 -16.46 -44.70
C VAL A 113 38.93 -16.51 -43.71
N GLU A 114 39.92 -17.33 -44.05
CA GLU A 114 41.27 -17.25 -43.50
C GLU A 114 41.96 -16.01 -44.11
N VAL A 115 42.30 -15.02 -43.28
CA VAL A 115 43.35 -14.06 -43.62
C VAL A 115 44.33 -13.95 -42.46
N ALA A 116 45.59 -14.08 -42.86
CA ALA A 116 46.81 -14.16 -42.09
C ALA A 116 47.10 -12.94 -41.21
N GLU A 117 47.71 -13.28 -40.07
CA GLU A 117 48.90 -12.71 -39.41
C GLU A 117 49.23 -11.20 -39.51
N GLU A 118 49.70 -10.74 -38.34
CA GLU A 118 50.68 -9.67 -38.12
C GLU A 118 50.11 -8.25 -37.98
N GLU A 119 49.96 -7.78 -36.73
CA GLU A 119 50.96 -6.91 -36.10
C GLU A 119 50.61 -6.66 -34.62
N ALA A 120 51.65 -6.65 -33.81
CA ALA A 120 51.63 -6.38 -32.39
C ALA A 120 51.64 -4.87 -32.16
N GLU A 121 50.62 -4.31 -31.50
CA GLU A 121 50.73 -3.03 -30.81
C GLU A 121 49.99 -3.10 -29.47
N GLU A 122 50.77 -2.77 -28.44
CA GLU A 122 50.44 -2.17 -27.15
C GLU A 122 49.17 -2.64 -26.43
N ALA A 123 49.40 -3.48 -25.41
CA ALA A 123 48.53 -3.62 -24.26
C ALA A 123 48.47 -2.28 -23.50
N GLU A 124 47.56 -1.40 -23.92
CA GLU A 124 47.04 -0.35 -23.06
C GLU A 124 46.13 -1.04 -22.03
N ALA A 125 46.65 -1.19 -20.81
CA ALA A 125 45.86 -1.58 -19.66
C ALA A 125 44.86 -0.45 -19.40
N VAL A 126 43.71 -0.52 -20.07
CA VAL A 126 42.51 0.19 -19.66
C VAL A 126 42.12 -0.45 -18.33
N GLU A 127 42.51 0.22 -17.26
CA GLU A 127 42.01 0.01 -15.92
C GLU A 127 40.49 0.27 -16.02
N GLU A 128 39.72 -0.80 -16.28
CA GLU A 128 38.28 -0.84 -16.06
C GLU A 128 38.09 -0.54 -14.58
N VAL A 129 37.92 0.75 -14.28
CA VAL A 129 37.29 1.20 -13.07
C VAL A 129 35.87 0.65 -13.17
N GLU A 130 35.63 -0.52 -12.58
CA GLU A 130 34.30 -0.95 -12.18
C GLU A 130 33.75 0.18 -11.30
N GLU A 131 33.01 1.10 -11.93
CA GLU A 131 32.05 1.95 -11.23
C GLU A 131 31.11 0.96 -10.56
N VAL A 132 31.39 0.69 -9.28
CA VAL A 132 30.46 0.03 -8.40
C VAL A 132 29.27 0.99 -8.33
N GLU A 133 28.28 0.78 -9.20
CA GLU A 133 27.00 1.45 -9.12
C GLU A 133 26.55 1.32 -7.67
N GLU A 134 26.52 2.46 -6.97
CA GLU A 134 26.00 2.54 -5.62
C GLU A 134 24.55 2.11 -5.71
N VAL A 135 24.26 0.83 -5.42
CA VAL A 135 22.90 0.31 -5.38
C VAL A 135 22.16 1.19 -4.39
N GLU A 136 21.26 2.04 -4.89
CA GLU A 136 20.49 2.94 -4.06
C GLU A 136 19.72 2.10 -3.05
N VAL A 137 20.19 2.10 -1.80
CA VAL A 137 19.59 1.31 -0.73
C VAL A 137 18.24 1.95 -0.44
N PHE A 138 17.19 1.30 -0.93
CA PHE A 138 15.82 1.71 -0.69
C PHE A 138 15.59 1.90 0.82
N THR A 139 15.26 3.14 1.20
CA THR A 139 14.96 3.48 2.60
C THR A 139 13.45 3.55 2.74
N PRO A 140 12.80 2.59 3.42
CA PRO A 140 11.36 2.57 3.54
C PRO A 140 10.86 3.79 4.33
N PRO A 141 9.69 4.34 3.97
CA PRO A 141 9.08 5.40 4.75
C PRO A 141 8.70 4.88 6.15
N PRO A 142 8.79 5.71 7.22
CA PRO A 142 8.61 5.26 8.60
C PRO A 142 7.31 4.47 8.89
N PRO A 143 6.14 4.81 8.32
CA PRO A 143 4.92 4.03 8.52
C PRO A 143 5.01 2.59 7.97
N LEU A 144 5.72 2.38 6.85
CA LEU A 144 5.90 1.04 6.27
C LEU A 144 6.84 0.20 7.13
N GLU A 145 7.91 0.81 7.63
CA GLU A 145 8.89 0.12 8.49
C GLU A 145 8.24 -0.39 9.78
N GLU A 146 7.39 0.42 10.43
CA GLU A 146 6.70 0.04 11.67
C GLU A 146 5.77 -1.16 11.46
N VAL A 147 4.95 -1.12 10.41
CA VAL A 147 4.01 -2.20 10.09
C VAL A 147 4.78 -3.50 9.80
N MET A 148 5.81 -3.45 8.95
CA MET A 148 6.63 -4.62 8.63
C MET A 148 7.28 -5.22 9.88
N ARG A 149 7.86 -4.38 10.74
CA ARG A 149 8.51 -4.83 11.97
C ARG A 149 7.54 -5.54 12.92
N GLU A 150 6.35 -4.98 13.13
CA GLU A 150 5.37 -5.59 14.04
C GLU A 150 4.71 -6.85 13.44
N VAL A 151 4.49 -6.90 12.13
CA VAL A 151 4.06 -8.14 11.45
C VAL A 151 5.13 -9.22 11.58
N ALA A 152 6.37 -8.95 11.17
CA ALA A 152 7.48 -9.89 11.25
C ALA A 152 7.69 -10.43 12.68
N LYS A 153 7.62 -9.55 13.68
CA LYS A 153 7.70 -9.92 15.09
C LYS A 153 6.52 -10.79 15.54
N ASN A 154 5.30 -10.49 15.10
CA ASN A 154 4.12 -11.30 15.42
C ASN A 154 4.25 -12.72 14.86
N LEU A 155 4.58 -12.86 13.57
CA LEU A 155 4.77 -14.15 12.91
C LEU A 155 5.91 -14.94 13.57
N SER A 156 7.04 -14.28 13.85
CA SER A 156 8.18 -14.87 14.56
C SER A 156 7.81 -15.44 15.93
N ILE A 157 6.98 -14.72 16.70
CA ILE A 157 6.53 -15.18 18.02
C ILE A 157 5.63 -16.41 17.88
N ARG A 158 4.68 -16.39 16.94
CA ARG A 158 3.76 -17.52 16.69
C ARG A 158 4.53 -18.78 16.31
N MET A 159 5.52 -18.69 15.42
CA MET A 159 6.39 -19.81 15.07
C MET A 159 7.18 -20.33 16.28
N ARG A 160 7.76 -19.40 17.07
CA ARG A 160 8.52 -19.76 18.26
C ARG A 160 7.65 -20.49 19.28
N MET A 161 6.39 -20.08 19.45
CA MET A 161 5.46 -20.75 20.34
C MET A 161 5.19 -22.19 19.92
N VAL A 162 5.00 -22.45 18.63
CA VAL A 162 4.84 -23.82 18.11
C VAL A 162 6.10 -24.64 18.37
N ARG A 163 7.29 -24.06 18.14
CA ARG A 163 8.57 -24.72 18.44
C ARG A 163 8.72 -25.07 19.93
N MET A 164 8.32 -24.16 20.83
CA MET A 164 8.33 -24.41 22.28
C MET A 164 7.33 -25.48 22.71
N LEU A 165 6.15 -25.50 22.07
CA LEU A 165 5.14 -26.54 22.28
C LEU A 165 5.70 -27.93 21.91
N LEU A 166 6.31 -28.06 20.74
CA LEU A 166 6.93 -29.31 20.26
C LEU A 166 8.08 -29.80 21.15
N ARG A 167 8.81 -28.89 21.79
CA ARG A 167 9.89 -29.23 22.74
C ARG A 167 9.38 -29.58 24.14
N GLY A 168 8.08 -29.48 24.40
CA GLY A 168 7.49 -29.65 25.73
C GLY A 168 7.85 -28.52 26.72
N GLU A 169 8.41 -27.41 26.23
CA GLU A 169 8.73 -26.23 27.04
C GLU A 169 7.48 -25.42 27.37
N LEU A 170 6.40 -25.62 26.61
CA LEU A 170 5.14 -24.91 26.74
C LEU A 170 3.97 -25.89 26.85
N ARG A 171 3.16 -25.74 27.90
CA ARG A 171 1.93 -26.54 28.08
C ARG A 171 0.85 -26.12 27.09
N GLU A 172 0.03 -27.07 26.64
CA GLU A 172 -1.04 -26.85 25.66
C GLU A 172 -2.02 -25.73 26.05
N GLU A 173 -2.50 -25.72 27.29
CA GLU A 173 -3.42 -24.67 27.78
C GLU A 173 -2.80 -23.26 27.68
N ALA A 174 -1.51 -23.14 28.00
CA ALA A 174 -0.79 -21.88 27.93
C ALA A 174 -0.52 -21.49 26.48
N PHE A 175 -0.18 -22.45 25.62
CA PHE A 175 -0.05 -22.25 24.19
C PHE A 175 -1.33 -21.70 23.58
N ASN A 176 -2.47 -22.38 23.78
CA ASN A 176 -3.75 -21.99 23.20
C ASN A 176 -4.16 -20.57 23.62
N ARG A 177 -4.05 -20.26 24.93
CA ARG A 177 -4.36 -18.92 25.45
C ARG A 177 -3.45 -17.83 24.86
N MET A 178 -2.15 -18.08 24.78
CA MET A 178 -1.21 -17.11 24.21
C MET A 178 -1.41 -16.97 22.71
N LEU A 179 -1.71 -18.07 22.00
CA LEU A 179 -1.88 -18.06 20.56
C LEU A 179 -3.08 -17.19 20.19
N ASP A 180 -4.19 -17.31 20.93
CA ASP A 180 -5.36 -16.45 20.75
C ASP A 180 -5.02 -14.97 20.95
N HIS A 181 -4.24 -14.66 21.99
CA HIS A 181 -3.80 -13.29 22.24
C HIS A 181 -2.93 -12.74 21.09
N TYR A 182 -1.96 -13.53 20.60
CA TYR A 182 -1.09 -13.11 19.51
C TYR A 182 -1.80 -13.07 18.16
N ARG A 183 -2.80 -13.93 17.93
CA ARG A 183 -3.64 -13.90 16.73
C ARG A 183 -4.52 -12.66 16.72
N ALA A 184 -5.23 -12.37 17.81
CA ALA A 184 -6.06 -11.17 17.93
C ALA A 184 -5.22 -9.87 17.81
N ARG A 185 -4.05 -9.82 18.47
CA ARG A 185 -3.13 -8.68 18.34
C ARG A 185 -2.53 -8.57 16.93
N GLY A 186 -2.18 -9.70 16.32
CA GLY A 186 -1.57 -9.78 15.00
C GLY A 186 -2.53 -9.38 13.89
N GLU A 187 -3.82 -9.67 14.05
CA GLU A 187 -4.83 -9.38 13.03
C GLU A 187 -4.91 -7.90 12.67
N ARG A 188 -4.72 -7.01 13.66
CA ARG A 188 -4.65 -5.57 13.41
C ARG A 188 -3.51 -5.22 12.46
N TRP A 189 -2.29 -5.68 12.77
CA TRP A 189 -1.11 -5.37 11.98
C TRP A 189 -1.14 -6.03 10.59
N LEU A 190 -1.65 -7.26 10.51
CA LEU A 190 -1.86 -7.94 9.23
C LEU A 190 -2.92 -7.24 8.37
N SER A 191 -3.97 -6.69 8.98
CA SER A 191 -4.97 -5.89 8.28
C SER A 191 -4.41 -4.55 7.81
N GLU A 192 -3.61 -3.87 8.64
CA GLU A 192 -2.91 -2.64 8.25
C GLU A 192 -1.92 -2.90 7.10
N TRP A 193 -1.15 -4.00 7.16
CA TRP A 193 -0.24 -4.43 6.09
C TRP A 193 -0.97 -4.78 4.79
N ARG A 194 -2.04 -5.59 4.84
CA ARG A 194 -2.87 -5.89 3.65
C ARG A 194 -3.48 -4.62 3.06
N GLY A 195 -3.95 -3.72 3.92
CA GLY A 195 -4.48 -2.43 3.48
C GLY A 195 -3.41 -1.55 2.83
N LEU A 196 -2.16 -1.58 3.30
CA LEU A 196 -1.04 -0.90 2.64
C LEU A 196 -0.74 -1.52 1.28
N MET A 197 -0.62 -2.85 1.21
CA MET A 197 -0.38 -3.57 -0.05
C MET A 197 -1.46 -3.24 -1.10
N GLU A 198 -2.73 -3.27 -0.70
CA GLU A 198 -3.84 -2.99 -1.61
C GLU A 198 -3.83 -1.52 -2.09
N ARG A 199 -3.60 -0.56 -1.19
CA ARG A 199 -3.47 0.85 -1.59
C ARG A 199 -2.30 1.08 -2.55
N ARG A 200 -1.17 0.40 -2.34
CA ARG A 200 -0.02 0.52 -3.25
C ARG A 200 -0.28 -0.14 -4.60
N ARG A 201 -0.98 -1.27 -4.64
CA ARG A 201 -1.43 -1.91 -5.88
C ARG A 201 -2.34 -0.98 -6.69
N MET A 202 -3.37 -0.41 -6.07
CA MET A 202 -4.27 0.54 -6.74
C MET A 202 -3.52 1.77 -7.27
N GLN A 203 -2.61 2.34 -6.47
CA GLN A 203 -1.79 3.48 -6.90
C GLN A 203 -0.86 3.12 -8.06
N LEU A 204 -0.33 1.90 -8.06
CA LEU A 204 0.51 1.43 -9.15
C LEU A 204 -0.29 1.30 -10.45
N GLU A 205 -1.50 0.75 -10.38
CA GLU A 205 -2.41 0.64 -11.52
C GLU A 205 -2.76 2.03 -12.09
N GLU A 206 -3.15 2.99 -11.23
CA GLU A 206 -3.43 4.38 -11.64
C GLU A 206 -2.22 5.06 -12.29
N LEU A 207 -1.01 4.85 -11.74
CA LEU A 207 0.22 5.38 -12.31
C LEU A 207 0.59 4.71 -13.64
N GLU A 208 0.37 3.41 -13.78
CA GLU A 208 0.61 2.65 -15.00
C GLU A 208 -0.31 3.13 -16.13
N GLU A 209 -1.59 3.35 -15.84
CA GLU A 209 -2.53 3.94 -16.79
C GLU A 209 -2.09 5.35 -17.23
N GLY A 210 -1.74 6.22 -16.28
CA GLY A 210 -1.26 7.57 -16.56
C GLY A 210 0.05 7.57 -17.36
N PHE A 211 0.98 6.68 -17.04
CA PHE A 211 2.25 6.52 -17.75
C PHE A 211 2.03 6.10 -19.20
N MET A 212 1.16 5.12 -19.42
CA MET A 212 0.80 4.66 -20.77
C MET A 212 0.11 5.77 -21.56
N GLU A 213 -0.77 6.55 -20.95
CA GLU A 213 -1.39 7.71 -21.61
C GLU A 213 -0.37 8.78 -22.00
N ALA A 214 0.55 9.15 -21.10
CA ALA A 214 1.61 10.11 -21.39
C ALA A 214 2.52 9.63 -22.54
N LYS A 215 2.87 8.34 -22.55
CA LYS A 215 3.65 7.72 -23.62
C LYS A 215 2.91 7.74 -24.95
N MET A 216 1.63 7.36 -24.97
CA MET A 216 0.80 7.42 -26.18
C MET A 216 0.71 8.85 -26.74
N ARG A 217 0.56 9.88 -25.89
CA ARG A 217 0.52 11.28 -26.33
C ARG A 217 1.85 11.74 -26.94
N LEU A 218 2.98 11.31 -26.37
CA LEU A 218 4.30 11.59 -26.92
C LEU A 218 4.48 10.91 -28.28
N GLU A 219 4.13 9.62 -28.39
CA GLU A 219 4.19 8.85 -29.63
C GLU A 219 3.29 9.45 -30.72
N GLU A 220 2.05 9.84 -30.38
CA GLU A 220 1.14 10.51 -31.31
C GLU A 220 1.75 11.82 -31.84
N LEU A 221 2.32 12.64 -30.96
CA LEU A 221 2.97 13.90 -31.34
C LEU A 221 4.17 13.65 -32.28
N GLU A 222 4.95 12.61 -32.03
CA GLU A 222 6.08 12.20 -32.89
C GLU A 222 5.61 11.74 -34.27
N VAL A 223 4.54 10.93 -34.34
CA VAL A 223 3.93 10.51 -35.59
C VAL A 223 3.35 11.70 -36.36
N ARG A 224 2.63 12.60 -35.69
CA ARG A 224 2.05 13.81 -36.31
C ARG A 224 3.13 14.74 -36.86
N ARG A 225 4.27 14.87 -36.18
CA ARG A 225 5.45 15.58 -36.71
C ARG A 225 6.00 14.88 -37.94
N ALA A 226 6.15 13.54 -37.91
CA ALA A 226 6.71 12.77 -39.03
C ALA A 226 5.87 12.86 -40.31
N ILE A 227 4.54 12.92 -40.21
CA ILE A 227 3.64 13.09 -41.36
C ILE A 227 3.43 14.56 -41.76
N GLY A 228 4.01 15.51 -41.02
CA GLY A 228 3.88 16.95 -41.27
C GLY A 228 2.54 17.55 -40.85
N ASP A 229 1.76 16.85 -40.01
CA ASP A 229 0.50 17.35 -39.43
C ASP A 229 0.76 18.28 -38.22
N ALA A 230 1.86 18.05 -37.48
CA ALA A 230 2.33 18.95 -36.43
C ALA A 230 3.56 19.76 -36.90
N SER A 231 3.63 21.03 -36.51
CA SER A 231 4.79 21.88 -36.82
C SER A 231 5.97 21.58 -35.88
N GLU A 232 7.18 21.95 -36.30
CA GLU A 232 8.37 21.83 -35.45
C GLU A 232 8.24 22.66 -34.16
N GLU A 233 7.68 23.87 -34.25
CA GLU A 233 7.42 24.73 -33.09
C GLU A 233 6.43 24.08 -32.10
N GLU A 234 5.37 23.43 -32.59
CA GLU A 234 4.43 22.70 -31.72
C GLU A 234 5.13 21.54 -31.00
N TYR A 235 5.98 20.80 -31.72
CA TYR A 235 6.75 19.70 -31.15
C TYR A 235 7.73 20.19 -30.08
N GLU A 236 8.52 21.23 -30.37
CA GLU A 236 9.49 21.81 -29.44
C GLU A 236 8.84 22.29 -28.13
N VAL A 237 7.59 22.74 -28.19
CA VAL A 237 6.83 23.19 -27.01
C VAL A 237 6.22 22.01 -26.24
N LYS A 238 5.62 21.03 -26.91
CA LYS A 238 4.85 19.95 -26.25
C LYS A 238 5.67 18.74 -25.86
N ALA A 239 6.64 18.32 -26.69
CA ALA A 239 7.41 17.10 -26.44
C ALA A 239 8.18 17.13 -25.10
N PRO A 240 8.79 18.25 -24.67
CA PRO A 240 9.44 18.31 -23.36
C PRO A 240 8.46 18.06 -22.19
N ALA A 241 7.21 18.54 -22.31
CA ALA A 241 6.20 18.33 -21.27
C ALA A 241 5.80 16.85 -21.19
N TYR A 242 5.52 16.19 -22.32
CA TYR A 242 5.19 14.76 -22.31
C TYR A 242 6.36 13.89 -21.86
N ARG A 243 7.60 14.22 -22.23
CA ARG A 243 8.79 13.51 -21.71
C ARG A 243 8.91 13.65 -20.20
N TRP A 244 8.70 14.86 -19.68
CA TRP A 244 8.70 15.09 -18.24
C TRP A 244 7.61 14.28 -17.52
N ASP A 245 6.41 14.19 -18.10
CA ASP A 245 5.33 13.36 -17.54
C ASP A 245 5.72 11.87 -17.54
N VAL A 246 6.28 11.36 -18.64
CA VAL A 246 6.76 9.96 -18.76
C VAL A 246 7.84 9.67 -17.71
N ASP A 247 8.86 10.52 -17.60
CA ASP A 247 9.97 10.33 -16.66
C ASP A 247 9.47 10.39 -15.21
N LYS A 248 8.60 11.35 -14.90
CA LYS A 248 8.05 11.52 -13.55
C LYS A 248 7.18 10.33 -13.15
N LEU A 249 6.23 9.93 -14.00
CA LEU A 249 5.34 8.82 -13.71
C LEU A 249 6.12 7.50 -13.62
N GLY A 250 7.13 7.31 -14.48
CA GLY A 250 8.04 6.16 -14.43
C GLY A 250 8.78 6.08 -13.08
N GLY A 251 9.37 7.19 -12.62
CA GLY A 251 10.05 7.23 -11.32
C GLY A 251 9.11 7.01 -10.13
N GLU A 252 7.87 7.52 -10.19
CA GLU A 252 6.85 7.26 -9.17
C GLU A 252 6.42 5.78 -9.15
N MET A 253 6.27 5.14 -10.31
CA MET A 253 6.00 3.71 -10.43
C MET A 253 7.11 2.86 -9.83
N GLU A 254 8.37 3.15 -10.15
CA GLU A 254 9.53 2.44 -9.60
C GLU A 254 9.58 2.54 -8.07
N ARG A 255 9.33 3.73 -7.52
CA ARG A 255 9.22 3.93 -6.07
C ARG A 255 8.12 3.06 -5.45
N ILE A 256 6.93 3.02 -6.04
CA ILE A 256 5.82 2.21 -5.53
C ILE A 256 6.12 0.71 -5.65
N LYS A 257 6.75 0.28 -6.75
CA LYS A 257 7.22 -1.12 -6.92
C LYS A 257 8.25 -1.49 -5.86
N ALA A 258 9.18 -0.61 -5.53
CA ALA A 258 10.15 -0.83 -4.45
C ALA A 258 9.46 -0.91 -3.07
N GLU A 259 8.49 -0.05 -2.79
CA GLU A 259 7.68 -0.11 -1.56
C GLU A 259 6.91 -1.44 -1.44
N MET A 260 6.28 -1.91 -2.53
CA MET A 260 5.60 -3.21 -2.56
C MET A 260 6.58 -4.36 -2.39
N GLY A 261 7.75 -4.31 -3.04
CA GLY A 261 8.81 -5.30 -2.87
C GLY A 261 9.27 -5.41 -1.42
N TYR A 262 9.45 -4.27 -0.75
CA TYR A 262 9.76 -4.23 0.69
C TYR A 262 8.63 -4.85 1.54
N LEU A 263 7.37 -4.55 1.23
CA LEU A 263 6.23 -5.10 1.97
C LEU A 263 6.04 -6.61 1.77
N SER A 264 6.43 -7.15 0.62
CA SER A 264 6.42 -8.60 0.34
C SER A 264 7.60 -9.34 0.98
N ASP A 265 8.71 -8.66 1.31
CA ASP A 265 9.88 -9.27 1.97
C ASP A 265 9.71 -9.42 3.50
N LEU A 266 8.63 -10.08 3.90
CA LEU A 266 8.40 -10.48 5.29
C LEU A 266 9.49 -11.42 5.84
N PRO A 267 10.01 -12.41 5.08
CA PRO A 267 11.11 -13.25 5.54
C PRO A 267 12.36 -12.42 5.88
N GLY A 268 12.77 -11.52 4.99
CA GLY A 268 13.90 -10.62 5.23
C GLY A 268 13.70 -9.76 6.48
N ALA A 269 12.49 -9.24 6.70
CA ALA A 269 12.15 -8.52 7.94
C ALA A 269 12.20 -9.40 9.21
N MET A 270 12.02 -10.72 9.08
CA MET A 270 12.22 -11.69 10.16
C MET A 270 13.69 -12.09 10.33
N GLY A 271 14.57 -11.70 9.41
CA GLY A 271 15.99 -12.07 9.38
C GLY A 271 16.23 -13.52 8.95
N ILE A 272 15.33 -14.07 8.12
CA ILE A 272 15.37 -15.45 7.61
C ILE A 272 15.10 -15.39 6.11
N ASP A 273 15.76 -16.19 5.29
CA ASP A 273 15.40 -16.26 3.87
C ASP A 273 14.05 -16.98 3.67
N ALA A 274 13.39 -16.72 2.53
CA ALA A 274 12.06 -17.26 2.25
C ALA A 274 12.05 -18.81 2.20
N GLU A 275 13.13 -19.42 1.69
CA GLU A 275 13.24 -20.87 1.56
C GLU A 275 13.46 -21.54 2.93
N GLU A 276 14.36 -20.99 3.76
CA GLU A 276 14.61 -21.42 5.13
C GLU A 276 13.36 -21.25 6.00
N LEU A 277 12.61 -20.16 5.81
CA LEU A 277 11.35 -19.94 6.51
C LEU A 277 10.32 -21.00 6.12
N GLY A 278 10.19 -21.31 4.83
CA GLY A 278 9.34 -22.38 4.32
C GLY A 278 9.71 -23.75 4.91
N ALA A 279 10.99 -24.13 4.81
CA ALA A 279 11.50 -25.39 5.37
C ALA A 279 11.30 -25.48 6.89
N SER A 280 11.50 -24.37 7.62
CA SER A 280 11.25 -24.28 9.06
C SER A 280 9.78 -24.53 9.39
N ILE A 281 8.85 -23.99 8.60
CA ILE A 281 7.42 -24.19 8.81
C ILE A 281 7.04 -25.65 8.52
N GLU A 282 7.55 -26.24 7.44
CA GLU A 282 7.33 -27.64 7.09
C GLU A 282 7.84 -28.60 8.18
N GLU A 283 9.04 -28.34 8.72
CA GLU A 283 9.61 -29.10 9.84
C GLU A 283 8.69 -29.03 11.07
N LEU A 284 8.17 -27.85 11.39
CA LEU A 284 7.24 -27.67 12.50
C LEU A 284 5.91 -28.43 12.25
N MET A 285 5.37 -28.39 11.03
CA MET A 285 4.16 -29.15 10.68
C MET A 285 4.37 -30.66 10.82
N GLU A 286 5.52 -31.18 10.37
CA GLU A 286 5.88 -32.59 10.54
C GLU A 286 6.06 -32.96 12.02
N GLY A 287 6.67 -32.06 12.81
CA GLY A 287 6.78 -32.21 14.25
C GLY A 287 5.41 -32.31 14.94
N LEU A 288 4.43 -31.50 14.51
CA LEU A 288 3.06 -31.55 15.03
C LEU A 288 2.39 -32.89 14.69
N ARG A 289 2.52 -33.37 13.46
CA ARG A 289 2.01 -34.69 13.04
C ARG A 289 2.58 -35.81 13.90
N ARG A 290 3.90 -35.84 14.10
CA ARG A 290 4.56 -36.84 14.93
C ARG A 290 4.12 -36.76 16.39
N GLY A 291 4.03 -35.54 16.94
CA GLY A 291 3.60 -35.34 18.32
C GLY A 291 2.17 -35.83 18.59
N LEU A 292 1.30 -35.71 17.58
CA LEU A 292 -0.06 -36.24 17.58
C LEU A 292 -0.08 -37.78 17.55
N GLU A 293 0.69 -38.40 16.63
CA GLU A 293 0.80 -39.86 16.53
C GLU A 293 1.36 -40.52 17.80
N GLU A 294 2.31 -39.84 18.46
CA GLU A 294 2.91 -40.29 19.73
C GLU A 294 2.00 -40.04 20.95
N GLY A 295 0.89 -39.31 20.79
CA GLY A 295 -0.02 -38.94 21.88
C GLY A 295 0.58 -37.92 22.87
N SER A 296 1.62 -37.20 22.45
CA SER A 296 2.27 -36.15 23.25
C SER A 296 1.56 -34.79 23.18
N LEU A 297 0.67 -34.63 22.19
CA LEU A 297 -0.15 -33.45 21.95
C LEU A 297 -1.61 -33.84 21.73
N GLY A 298 -2.54 -33.04 22.26
CA GLY A 298 -3.96 -33.16 21.95
C GLY A 298 -4.30 -32.72 20.51
N ASP A 299 -5.25 -33.42 19.89
CA ASP A 299 -5.75 -33.16 18.53
C ASP A 299 -6.11 -31.69 18.30
N GLU A 300 -6.83 -31.08 19.26
CA GLU A 300 -7.25 -29.67 19.17
C GLU A 300 -6.03 -28.73 19.13
N THR A 301 -5.04 -28.94 20.00
CA THR A 301 -3.85 -28.08 20.06
C THR A 301 -3.00 -28.25 18.80
N ALA A 302 -2.86 -29.47 18.30
CA ALA A 302 -2.12 -29.75 17.06
C ALA A 302 -2.77 -29.07 15.85
N GLU A 303 -4.09 -29.15 15.70
CA GLU A 303 -4.80 -28.51 14.59
C GLU A 303 -4.71 -26.99 14.68
N ARG A 304 -4.86 -26.40 15.87
CA ARG A 304 -4.70 -24.94 16.06
C ARG A 304 -3.29 -24.46 15.73
N ALA A 305 -2.26 -25.22 16.12
CA ALA A 305 -0.88 -24.91 15.77
C ALA A 305 -0.63 -25.01 14.26
N LYS A 306 -1.21 -26.02 13.61
CA LYS A 306 -1.14 -26.21 12.16
C LYS A 306 -1.80 -25.06 11.41
N VAL A 307 -3.04 -24.71 11.74
CA VAL A 307 -3.74 -23.54 11.15
C VAL A 307 -2.90 -22.27 11.35
N ALA A 308 -2.29 -22.10 12.53
CA ALA A 308 -1.45 -20.95 12.78
C ALA A 308 -0.20 -20.89 11.89
N LEU A 309 0.39 -22.03 11.52
CA LEU A 309 1.51 -22.11 10.59
C LEU A 309 1.07 -21.91 9.13
N GLU A 310 -0.09 -22.44 8.75
CA GLU A 310 -0.68 -22.25 7.42
C GLU A 310 -1.03 -20.78 7.16
N GLU A 311 -1.56 -20.07 8.17
CA GLU A 311 -1.79 -18.62 8.09
C GLU A 311 -0.49 -17.87 7.80
N ILE A 312 0.63 -18.25 8.45
CA ILE A 312 1.93 -17.62 8.22
C ILE A 312 2.39 -17.90 6.78
N LEU A 313 2.31 -19.15 6.32
CA LEU A 313 2.63 -19.51 4.93
C LEU A 313 1.79 -18.72 3.91
N ASN A 314 0.50 -18.55 4.17
CA ASN A 314 -0.37 -17.81 3.27
C ASN A 314 -0.04 -16.31 3.25
N THR A 315 0.41 -15.73 4.37
CA THR A 315 0.88 -14.33 4.38
C THR A 315 2.15 -14.11 3.57
N LEU A 316 2.96 -15.15 3.34
CA LEU A 316 4.20 -15.07 2.56
C LEU A 316 3.99 -15.22 1.05
N LYS A 317 2.78 -15.58 0.59
CA LYS A 317 2.46 -15.81 -0.83
C LYS A 317 1.86 -14.58 -1.54
N VAL A 318 1.81 -13.43 -0.87
CA VAL A 318 1.19 -12.18 -1.35
C VAL A 318 2.21 -11.32 -2.07
#